data_AF-V2YAL0-F1
#
_entry.id   AF-V2YAL0-F1
#
_cell.length_a   1.000
_cell.length_b   1.000
_cell.length_c   1.000
_cell.angle_alpha   90.00
_cell.angle_beta   90.00
_cell.angle_gamma   90.00
#
_symmetry.space_group_name_H-M   'P 1'
#
loop_
_entity.id
_entity.type
_entity.pdbx_description
1 polymer ?
#
loop_
_entity_poly.entity_id
_entity_poly.type
_entity_poly.pdbx_seq_one_letter_code
_entity_poly.pdbx_strand_id
1 'polypeptide(L)'
;MSRADKHGRHHVHIELTPAQYQRLVAQAKQCGLSRRAYLVRFIEEVPLPVKPIQEIKDLRWEVHKIGVNINQIARSVNAGIARAEDAKRGLFLLDQVYELMYQIAKK
;
A
#
# COMPACT_ATOMS: atom_id res chain seq x y z
N MET A 1 8.70 30.63 29.22
CA MET A 1 8.18 29.76 28.14
C MET A 1 8.83 30.17 26.82
N SER A 2 9.24 29.21 25.99
CA SER A 2 9.81 29.48 24.65
C SER A 2 8.82 30.33 23.83
N ARG A 3 9.29 31.44 23.22
CA ARG A 3 8.42 32.28 22.38
C ARG A 3 7.90 31.47 21.20
N ALA A 4 6.59 31.57 20.94
CA ALA A 4 6.00 30.96 19.76
C ALA A 4 6.52 31.65 18.48
N ASP A 5 6.62 30.89 17.39
CA ASP A 5 6.91 31.44 16.07
C ASP A 5 5.72 32.27 15.53
N LYS A 6 5.89 32.87 14.35
CA LYS A 6 4.85 33.63 13.63
C LYS A 6 3.56 32.82 13.32
N HIS A 7 3.54 31.53 13.61
CA HIS A 7 2.40 30.63 13.41
C HIS A 7 1.92 30.01 14.73
N GLY A 8 2.33 30.55 15.87
CA GLY A 8 1.90 30.07 17.19
C GLY A 8 2.56 28.75 17.62
N ARG A 9 3.63 28.31 16.96
CA ARG A 9 4.29 27.02 17.24
C ARG A 9 5.48 27.22 18.16
N HIS A 10 5.65 26.31 19.13
CA HIS A 10 6.81 26.29 20.01
C HIS A 10 7.89 25.35 19.48
N HIS A 11 9.12 25.82 19.45
CA HIS A 11 10.29 24.98 19.19
C HIS A 11 10.69 24.24 20.46
N VAL A 12 10.92 22.93 20.32
CA VAL A 12 11.35 22.04 21.40
C VAL A 12 12.71 21.45 21.03
N HIS A 13 13.68 21.57 21.92
CA HIS A 13 14.94 20.84 21.86
C HIS A 13 14.85 19.61 22.77
N ILE A 14 15.26 18.45 22.27
CA ILE A 14 15.22 17.19 23.00
C ILE A 14 16.61 16.56 22.89
N GLU A 15 17.21 16.25 24.03
CA GLU A 15 18.43 15.44 24.10
C GLU A 15 18.06 13.97 24.14
N LEU A 16 18.69 13.18 23.28
CA LEU A 16 18.45 11.74 23.17
C LEU A 16 19.79 11.01 23.25
N THR A 17 19.81 9.89 23.97
CA THR A 17 20.93 8.96 23.85
C THR A 17 21.02 8.41 22.42
N PRO A 18 22.20 7.92 21.98
CA PRO A 18 22.32 7.34 20.65
C PRO A 18 21.30 6.24 20.36
N ALA A 19 21.00 5.39 21.35
CA ALA A 19 20.01 4.33 21.22
C ALA A 19 18.58 4.87 21.06
N GLN A 20 18.21 5.91 21.82
CA GLN A 20 16.90 6.56 21.70
C GLN A 20 16.74 7.23 20.33
N TYR A 21 17.77 7.94 19.87
CA TYR A 21 17.76 8.57 18.56
C TYR A 21 17.60 7.56 17.43
N GLN A 22 18.32 6.44 17.47
CA GLN A 22 18.18 5.36 16.50
C GLN A 22 16.77 4.76 16.48
N ARG A 23 16.17 4.53 17.66
CA ARG A 23 14.77 4.07 17.75
C ARG A 23 13.80 5.06 17.12
N LEU A 24 13.92 6.35 17.43
CA LEU A 24 13.08 7.41 16.86
C LEU A 24 13.20 7.44 15.32
N VAL A 25 14.41 7.34 14.78
CA VAL A 25 14.65 7.31 13.33
C VAL A 25 14.01 6.06 12.70
N ALA A 26 14.22 4.88 13.29
CA ALA A 26 13.67 3.64 12.78
C ALA A 26 12.14 3.64 12.76
N GLN A 27 11.51 4.04 13.87
CA GLN A 27 10.05 4.08 13.99
C GLN A 27 9.41 5.11 13.06
N ALA A 28 9.98 6.32 12.96
CA ALA A 28 9.51 7.32 12.01
C ALA A 28 9.59 6.79 10.56
N LYS A 29 10.68 6.10 10.20
CA LYS A 29 10.86 5.50 8.87
C LYS A 29 9.88 4.35 8.61
N GLN A 30 9.59 3.52 9.62
CA GLN A 30 8.59 2.46 9.53
C GLN A 30 7.18 3.00 9.30
N CYS A 31 6.87 4.19 9.81
CA CYS A 31 5.60 4.87 9.54
C CYS A 31 5.63 5.72 8.25
N GLY A 32 6.76 5.84 7.57
CA GLY A 32 6.91 6.75 6.42
C GLY A 32 6.77 8.23 6.78
N LEU A 33 7.07 8.60 8.03
CA LEU A 33 6.94 9.95 8.56
C LEU A 33 8.31 10.59 8.81
N SER A 34 8.34 11.93 8.84
CA SER A 34 9.47 12.65 9.42
C SER A 34 9.46 12.49 10.94
N ARG A 35 10.63 12.64 11.60
CA ARG A 35 10.74 12.58 13.08
C ARG A 35 9.77 13.54 13.77
N ARG A 36 9.62 14.77 13.25
CA ARG A 36 8.64 15.74 13.75
C ARG A 36 7.21 15.22 13.61
N ALA A 37 6.83 14.74 12.42
CA ALA A 37 5.47 14.27 12.17
C ALA A 37 5.13 13.03 13.01
N TYR A 38 6.11 12.14 13.22
CA TYR A 38 5.99 11.00 14.11
C TYR A 38 5.71 11.43 15.56
N LEU A 39 6.53 12.34 16.11
CA LEU A 39 6.37 12.83 17.49
C LEU A 39 5.07 13.61 17.69
N VAL A 40 4.69 14.47 16.74
CA VAL A 40 3.43 15.22 16.81
C VAL A 40 2.24 14.28 16.84
N ARG A 41 2.18 13.30 15.92
CA ARG A 41 1.09 12.30 15.92
C ARG A 41 1.07 11.45 17.18
N PHE A 42 2.25 11.12 17.72
CA PHE A 42 2.36 10.39 18.97
C PHE A 42 1.77 11.19 20.15
N ILE A 43 2.04 12.50 20.22
CA ILE A 43 1.48 13.40 21.25
C ILE A 43 -0.03 13.61 21.06
N GLU A 44 -0.49 13.71 19.81
CA GLU A 44 -1.91 13.88 19.47
C GLU A 44 -2.71 12.56 19.56
N GLU A 45 -2.07 11.45 19.97
CA GLU A 45 -2.66 10.11 20.03
C GLU A 45 -3.32 9.65 18.71
N VAL A 46 -2.88 10.22 17.58
CA VAL A 46 -3.36 9.86 16.24
C VAL A 46 -2.72 8.54 15.83
N PRO A 47 -3.49 7.55 15.33
CA PRO A 47 -2.96 6.28 14.87
C PRO A 47 -1.78 6.48 13.89
N LEU A 48 -0.64 5.90 14.25
CA LEU A 48 0.55 5.94 13.41
C LEU A 48 0.33 5.01 12.21
N PRO A 49 0.55 5.49 10.98
CA PRO A 49 0.34 4.69 9.79
C PRO A 49 1.35 3.54 9.80
N VAL A 50 0.85 2.33 9.63
CA VAL A 50 1.70 1.18 9.36
C VAL A 50 2.04 1.24 7.88
N LYS A 51 3.32 1.41 7.54
CA LYS A 51 3.73 1.35 6.14
C LYS A 51 3.32 -0.01 5.58
N PRO A 52 2.61 -0.08 4.43
CA PRO A 52 2.31 -1.35 3.80
C PRO A 52 3.63 -2.09 3.58
N ILE A 53 3.74 -3.29 4.16
CA ILE A 53 4.89 -4.16 3.95
C ILE A 53 5.03 -4.44 2.45
N GLN A 54 6.26 -4.69 2.01
CA GLN A 54 6.57 -4.82 0.59
C GLN A 54 5.68 -5.87 -0.09
N GLU A 55 5.38 -6.98 0.59
CA GLU A 55 4.46 -8.02 0.14
C GLU A 55 3.06 -7.48 -0.23
N ILE A 56 2.49 -6.55 0.56
CA ILE A 56 1.18 -5.96 0.26
C ILE A 56 1.27 -5.06 -0.98
N LYS A 57 2.40 -4.37 -1.17
CA LYS A 57 2.61 -3.55 -2.37
C LYS A 57 2.76 -4.41 -3.62
N ASP A 58 3.52 -5.49 -3.51
CA ASP A 58 3.74 -6.43 -4.61
C ASP A 58 2.42 -7.13 -4.97
N LEU A 59 1.65 -7.57 -3.97
CA LEU A 59 0.31 -8.12 -4.18
C LEU A 59 -0.61 -7.10 -4.88
N ARG A 60 -0.62 -5.84 -4.43
CA ARG A 60 -1.41 -4.78 -5.08
C ARG A 60 -0.99 -4.57 -6.54
N TRP A 61 0.30 -4.71 -6.84
CA TRP A 61 0.83 -4.61 -8.20
C TRP A 61 0.40 -5.79 -9.08
N GLU A 62 0.40 -7.02 -8.56
CA GLU A 62 -0.13 -8.19 -9.26
C GLU A 62 -1.63 -8.03 -9.55
N VAL A 63 -2.43 -7.60 -8.57
CA VAL A 63 -3.87 -7.32 -8.77
C VAL A 63 -4.08 -6.23 -9.82
N HIS A 64 -3.23 -5.20 -9.83
CA HIS A 64 -3.29 -4.15 -10.86
C HIS A 64 -3.06 -4.72 -12.27
N LYS A 65 -2.06 -5.59 -12.45
CA LYS A 65 -1.78 -6.26 -13.73
C LYS A 65 -2.98 -7.10 -14.20
N ILE A 66 -3.62 -7.84 -13.29
CA ILE A 66 -4.85 -8.59 -13.60
C ILE A 66 -5.95 -7.63 -14.09
N GLY A 67 -6.19 -6.52 -13.38
CA GLY A 67 -7.18 -5.52 -13.77
C GLY A 67 -6.90 -4.89 -15.14
N VAL A 68 -5.63 -4.63 -15.47
CA VAL A 68 -5.22 -4.12 -16.79
C VAL A 68 -5.59 -5.12 -17.90
N ASN A 69 -5.30 -6.41 -17.71
CA ASN A 69 -5.63 -7.45 -18.69
C ASN A 69 -7.14 -7.58 -18.90
N ILE A 70 -7.93 -7.58 -17.81
CA ILE A 70 -9.40 -7.61 -17.88
C ILE A 70 -9.91 -6.42 -18.69
N ASN A 71 -9.40 -5.22 -18.43
CA ASN A 71 -9.84 -4.02 -19.14
C ASN A 71 -9.42 -4.02 -20.61
N GLN A 72 -8.32 -4.68 -20.97
CA GLN A 72 -7.94 -4.89 -22.38
C GLN A 72 -8.89 -5.85 -23.09
N ILE A 73 -9.27 -6.96 -22.44
CA ILE A 73 -10.27 -7.90 -22.98
C ILE A 73 -11.61 -7.19 -23.18
N ALA A 74 -12.10 -6.46 -22.17
CA ALA A 74 -13.35 -5.71 -22.27
C ALA A 74 -13.33 -4.69 -23.41
N ARG A 75 -12.23 -3.95 -23.58
CA ARG A 75 -12.07 -3.01 -24.70
C ARG A 75 -12.03 -3.71 -26.05
N SER A 76 -11.33 -4.84 -26.17
CA SER A 76 -11.29 -5.65 -27.40
C SER A 76 -12.69 -6.15 -27.79
N VAL A 77 -13.46 -6.62 -26.80
CA VAL A 77 -14.85 -7.04 -26.97
C VAL A 77 -15.74 -5.86 -27.38
N ASN A 78 -15.66 -4.73 -26.66
CA ASN A 78 -16.47 -3.54 -26.96
C ASN A 78 -16.15 -2.94 -28.33
N ALA A 79 -14.91 -3.08 -28.81
CA ALA A 79 -14.50 -2.65 -30.14
C ALA A 79 -14.94 -3.61 -31.27
N GLY A 80 -15.59 -4.74 -30.94
CA GLY A 80 -15.98 -5.77 -31.90
C GLY A 80 -14.80 -6.52 -32.52
N ILE A 81 -13.60 -6.41 -31.92
CA ILE A 81 -12.37 -7.06 -32.39
C ILE A 81 -12.34 -8.52 -31.90
N ALA A 82 -12.81 -8.75 -30.66
CA ALA A 82 -12.89 -10.09 -30.09
C ALA A 82 -14.06 -10.86 -30.72
N ARG A 83 -13.77 -12.05 -31.26
CA ARG A 83 -14.78 -12.97 -31.80
C ARG A 83 -15.41 -13.78 -30.67
N ALA A 84 -16.55 -14.43 -30.92
CA ALA A 84 -17.18 -15.33 -29.95
C ALA A 84 -16.24 -16.42 -29.42
N GLU A 85 -15.22 -16.78 -30.20
CA GLU A 85 -14.15 -17.72 -29.86
C GLU A 85 -13.22 -17.17 -28.77
N ASP A 86 -12.91 -15.87 -28.79
CA ASP A 86 -12.05 -15.21 -27.78
C ASP A 86 -12.75 -15.14 -26.42
N ALA A 87 -14.07 -14.92 -26.42
CA ALA A 87 -14.88 -14.97 -25.21
C ALA A 87 -14.95 -16.39 -24.61
N LYS A 88 -15.14 -17.42 -25.47
CA LYS A 88 -15.08 -18.83 -25.03
C LYS A 88 -13.72 -19.21 -24.45
N ARG A 89 -12.64 -18.74 -25.07
CA ARG A 89 -11.27 -18.98 -24.58
C ARG A 89 -11.00 -18.26 -23.27
N GLY A 90 -11.51 -17.03 -23.11
CA GLY A 90 -11.47 -16.30 -21.85
C GLY A 90 -12.20 -17.02 -20.71
N LEU A 91 -13.39 -17.57 -20.99
CA LEU A 91 -14.16 -18.37 -20.04
C LEU A 91 -13.39 -19.63 -19.59
N PHE A 92 -12.81 -20.36 -20.55
CA PHE A 92 -12.01 -21.55 -20.29
C PHE A 92 -10.80 -21.28 -19.38
N LEU A 93 -10.09 -20.16 -19.59
CA LEU A 93 -8.95 -19.80 -18.75
C LEU A 93 -9.38 -19.40 -17.32
N LEU A 94 -10.56 -18.78 -17.17
CA LEU A 94 -11.14 -18.45 -15.87
C LEU A 94 -11.50 -19.71 -15.07
N ASP A 95 -12.05 -20.73 -15.72
CA ASP A 95 -12.34 -22.03 -15.09
C ASP A 95 -11.06 -22.70 -14.57
N GLN A 96 -9.97 -22.66 -15.34
CA GLN A 96 -8.67 -23.20 -14.89
C GLN A 96 -8.12 -22.46 -13.66
N VAL A 97 -8.27 -21.14 -13.59
CA VAL A 97 -7.88 -20.35 -12.41
C VAL A 97 -8.71 -20.77 -11.19
N TYR A 98 -10.02 -20.94 -11.35
CA TYR A 98 -10.91 -21.40 -10.29
C TYR A 98 -10.52 -22.78 -9.76
N GLU A 99 -10.19 -23.71 -10.65
CA GLU A 99 -9.78 -25.06 -10.30
C GLU A 99 -8.44 -25.07 -9.54
N LEU A 100 -7.50 -24.22 -9.96
CA LEU A 100 -6.23 -24.03 -9.25
C LEU A 100 -6.44 -23.45 -7.84
N MET A 101 -7.32 -22.45 -7.71
CA MET A 101 -7.68 -21.87 -6.41
C MET A 101 -8.29 -22.91 -5.47
N TYR A 102 -9.17 -23.77 -5.99
CA TYR A 102 -9.77 -24.85 -5.22
C TYR A 102 -8.73 -25.87 -4.75
N GLN A 103 -7.78 -26.26 -5.61
CA GLN A 103 -6.69 -27.17 -5.22
C GLN A 103 -5.79 -26.58 -4.13
N ILE A 104 -5.51 -25.27 -4.18
CA ILE A 104 -4.75 -24.57 -3.14
C ILE A 104 -5.54 -24.54 -1.83
N ALA A 105 -6.85 -24.27 -1.88
CA ALA A 105 -7.70 -24.20 -0.68
C ALA A 105 -7.95 -25.57 -0.02
N LYS A 106 -7.78 -26.67 -0.77
CA LYS A 106 -7.96 -28.05 -0.29
C LYS A 106 -6.69 -28.64 0.35
N LYS A 107 -5.53 -28.00 0.21
CA LYS A 107 -4.28 -28.33 0.91
C LYS A 107 -4.21 -27.62 2.26
#